data_AF-A0A947UPD5-F1
#
_entry.id   AF-A0A947UPD5-F1
#
_cell.length_a   1.000
_cell.length_b   1.000
_cell.length_c   1.000
_cell.angle_alpha   90.00
_cell.angle_beta   90.00
_cell.angle_gamma   90.00
#
_symmetry.space_group_name_H-M   'P 1'
#
loop_
_entity.id
_entity.type
_entity.pdbx_description
1 polymer ?
#
loop_
_entity_poly.entity_id
_entity_poly.type
_entity_poly.pdbx_seq_one_letter_code
_entity_poly.pdbx_strand_id
1 'polypeptide(L)'
;MADACDHDDCHTPPGSGSLGIPQVGTFDPAAFERAVNAMLVACGIAPDSVHTGRTAERVRELWQKRLLGGYAIEPAVALGEGFADDRDDMVVVRGIAVHGVCPHHLVPFRGVAHVAY
;
A
#
# COMPACT_ATOMS: atom_id res chain seq x y z
N MET A 1 47.82 2.73 -20.20
CA MET A 1 47.34 4.12 -20.19
C MET A 1 45.83 4.02 -20.18
N ALA A 2 45.22 4.58 -19.14
CA ALA A 2 43.88 4.26 -18.66
C ALA A 2 42.79 4.45 -19.70
N ASP A 3 41.96 3.42 -19.86
CA ASP A 3 40.67 3.46 -20.53
C ASP A 3 39.62 3.68 -19.43
N ALA A 4 39.27 4.95 -19.21
CA ALA A 4 38.27 5.34 -18.25
C ALA A 4 36.97 5.61 -19.01
N CYS A 5 36.15 4.57 -19.19
CA CYS A 5 34.75 4.74 -19.50
C CYS A 5 34.04 5.24 -18.24
N ASP A 6 34.00 6.56 -18.13
CA ASP A 6 33.24 7.34 -17.15
C ASP A 6 31.75 6.92 -17.20
N HIS A 7 31.32 6.09 -16.25
CA HIS A 7 29.92 5.71 -16.04
C HIS A 7 29.27 6.60 -14.96
N ASP A 8 29.66 7.86 -14.88
CA ASP A 8 29.06 8.83 -13.97
C ASP A 8 27.84 9.51 -14.64
N ASP A 9 26.89 8.68 -15.10
CA ASP A 9 25.53 9.16 -15.31
C ASP A 9 24.90 9.31 -13.92
N CYS A 10 25.11 10.49 -13.34
CA CYS A 10 24.44 10.93 -12.13
C CYS A 10 22.92 10.91 -12.36
N HIS A 11 22.28 9.78 -12.03
CA HIS A 11 20.84 9.67 -11.94
C HIS A 11 20.36 10.64 -10.86
N THR A 12 19.96 11.83 -11.31
CA THR A 12 19.15 12.73 -10.51
C THR A 12 17.90 11.95 -10.13
N PRO A 13 17.62 11.72 -8.83
CA PRO A 13 16.43 10.98 -8.45
C PRO A 13 15.21 11.73 -9.01
N PRO A 14 14.25 11.02 -9.63
CA PRO A 14 13.05 11.68 -10.13
C PRO A 14 12.42 12.45 -8.97
N GLY A 15 12.27 13.77 -9.15
CA GLY A 15 11.74 14.67 -8.13
C GLY A 15 10.42 14.12 -7.60
N SER A 16 10.26 14.19 -6.27
CA SER A 16 9.12 13.75 -5.44
C SER A 16 7.79 13.63 -6.21
N GLY A 17 7.67 12.57 -6.99
CA GLY A 17 6.45 12.18 -7.67
C GLY A 17 5.74 11.26 -6.70
N SER A 18 4.53 11.61 -6.28
CA SER A 18 3.76 10.80 -5.34
C SER A 18 3.72 9.35 -5.85
N LEU A 19 4.39 8.43 -5.14
CA LEU A 19 4.31 7.01 -5.47
C LEU A 19 2.84 6.58 -5.31
N GLY A 20 2.22 6.13 -6.40
CA GLY A 20 0.84 5.63 -6.38
C GLY A 20 -0.25 6.72 -6.45
N ILE A 21 -1.44 6.39 -5.92
CA ILE A 21 -2.63 7.25 -5.93
C ILE A 21 -2.60 8.14 -4.68
N PRO A 22 -2.45 9.48 -4.80
CA PRO A 22 -2.31 10.32 -3.62
C PRO A 22 -3.60 10.44 -2.80
N GLN A 23 -3.47 10.51 -1.47
CA GLN A 23 -4.57 10.91 -0.59
C GLN A 23 -4.76 12.43 -0.63
N VAL A 24 -5.99 12.88 -0.85
CA VAL A 24 -6.36 14.30 -0.89
C VAL A 24 -6.77 14.88 0.48
N GLY A 25 -6.76 14.05 1.52
CA GLY A 25 -7.12 14.44 2.88
C GLY A 25 -7.01 13.28 3.87
N THR A 26 -7.22 13.58 5.16
CA THR A 26 -7.18 12.59 6.24
C THR A 26 -8.38 11.65 6.16
N PHE A 27 -8.18 10.37 6.47
CA PHE A 27 -9.26 9.39 6.58
C PHE A 27 -10.28 9.82 7.65
N ASP A 28 -11.56 9.94 7.29
CA ASP A 28 -12.68 10.24 8.20
C ASP A 28 -13.38 8.93 8.64
N PRO A 29 -13.16 8.47 9.89
CA PRO A 29 -13.77 7.26 10.43
C PRO A 29 -15.30 7.26 10.37
N ALA A 30 -15.92 8.38 10.75
CA ALA A 30 -17.35 8.48 10.92
C ALA A 30 -18.04 8.55 9.55
N ALA A 31 -17.48 9.29 8.60
CA ALA A 31 -17.98 9.30 7.22
C ALA A 31 -17.87 7.92 6.57
N PHE A 32 -16.77 7.21 6.78
CA PHE A 32 -16.57 5.87 6.24
C PHE A 32 -17.61 4.87 6.78
N GLU A 33 -17.85 4.86 8.10
CA GLU A 33 -18.87 3.99 8.70
C GLU A 33 -20.28 4.30 8.19
N ARG A 34 -20.62 5.58 8.02
CA ARG A 34 -21.90 5.99 7.40
C ARG A 34 -22.02 5.48 5.97
N ALA A 35 -20.96 5.55 5.18
CA ALA A 35 -20.96 5.04 3.80
C ALA A 35 -21.15 3.52 3.75
N VAL A 36 -20.51 2.77 4.65
CA VAL A 36 -20.70 1.31 4.75
C VAL A 36 -22.14 0.97 5.12
N ASN A 37 -22.73 1.66 6.11
CA ASN A 37 -24.14 1.44 6.46
C ASN A 37 -25.08 1.79 5.31
N ALA A 38 -24.85 2.91 4.62
CA ALA A 38 -25.63 3.29 3.44
C ALA A 38 -25.54 2.24 2.33
N MET A 39 -24.35 1.67 2.10
CA MET A 39 -24.16 0.57 1.15
C MET A 39 -24.96 -0.67 1.55
N LEU A 40 -24.93 -1.09 2.83
CA LEU A 40 -25.73 -2.21 3.31
C LEU A 40 -27.22 -2.00 3.05
N VAL A 41 -27.74 -0.81 3.41
CA VAL A 41 -29.14 -0.45 3.16
C VAL A 41 -29.47 -0.47 1.66
N ALA A 42 -28.59 0.07 0.82
CA ALA A 42 -28.77 0.07 -0.63
C ALA A 42 -28.80 -1.36 -1.22
N CYS A 43 -28.11 -2.31 -0.58
CA CYS A 43 -28.16 -3.73 -0.91
C CYS A 43 -29.36 -4.48 -0.30
N GLY A 44 -30.27 -3.81 0.41
CA GLY A 44 -31.40 -4.43 1.10
C GLY A 44 -31.00 -5.19 2.38
N ILE A 45 -29.84 -4.89 2.96
CA ILE A 45 -29.32 -5.53 4.16
C ILE A 45 -29.56 -4.59 5.36
N ALA A 46 -30.24 -5.08 6.39
CA ALA A 46 -30.45 -4.34 7.63
C ALA A 46 -29.09 -4.10 8.34
N PRO A 47 -28.68 -2.85 8.59
CA PRO A 47 -27.37 -2.55 9.18
C PRO A 47 -27.32 -2.80 10.70
N ASP A 48 -28.45 -2.91 11.38
CA ASP A 48 -28.62 -2.95 12.84
C ASP A 48 -29.05 -4.32 13.38
N SER A 49 -28.92 -5.38 12.57
CA SER A 49 -29.20 -6.75 13.02
C SER A 49 -28.13 -7.27 13.98
N VAL A 50 -28.43 -8.38 14.68
CA VAL A 50 -27.46 -9.10 15.52
C VAL A 50 -26.20 -9.51 14.75
N HIS A 51 -26.30 -9.74 13.43
CA HIS A 51 -25.16 -10.15 12.60
C HIS A 51 -24.39 -8.97 12.01
N THR A 52 -25.03 -7.82 11.81
CA THR A 52 -24.50 -6.70 11.01
C THR A 52 -24.28 -5.40 11.79
N GLY A 53 -24.77 -5.31 13.03
CA GLY A 53 -24.69 -4.10 13.87
C GLY A 53 -23.28 -3.55 14.11
N ARG A 54 -22.25 -4.38 13.94
CA ARG A 54 -20.83 -3.98 14.03
C ARG A 54 -20.09 -4.04 12.69
N THR A 55 -20.78 -4.26 11.58
CA THR A 55 -20.15 -4.40 10.26
C THR A 55 -19.44 -3.12 9.85
N ALA A 56 -20.07 -1.96 9.99
CA ALA A 56 -19.44 -0.68 9.64
C ALA A 56 -18.12 -0.45 10.38
N GLU A 57 -18.12 -0.65 11.70
CA GLU A 57 -16.93 -0.54 12.55
C GLU A 57 -15.83 -1.51 12.09
N ARG A 58 -16.16 -2.79 11.91
CA ARG A 58 -15.19 -3.82 11.49
C ARG A 58 -14.59 -3.53 10.11
N VAL A 59 -15.41 -3.07 9.17
CA VAL A 59 -14.94 -2.70 7.82
C VAL A 59 -14.05 -1.47 7.91
N ARG A 60 -14.43 -0.44 8.67
CA ARG A 60 -13.57 0.73 8.92
C ARG A 60 -12.21 0.31 9.46
N GLU A 61 -12.17 -0.53 10.48
CA GLU A 61 -10.90 -0.95 11.09
C GLU A 61 -9.99 -1.69 10.11
N LEU A 62 -10.55 -2.60 9.33
CA LEU A 62 -9.81 -3.32 8.28
C LEU A 62 -9.24 -2.34 7.25
N TRP A 63 -10.09 -1.45 6.72
CA TRP A 63 -9.69 -0.49 5.70
C TRP A 63 -8.63 0.47 6.20
N GLN A 64 -8.89 1.12 7.33
CA GLN A 64 -8.00 2.14 7.90
C GLN A 64 -6.64 1.56 8.31
N LYS A 65 -6.62 0.38 8.95
CA LYS A 65 -5.38 -0.16 9.55
C LYS A 65 -4.60 -1.07 8.61
N ARG A 66 -5.27 -1.84 7.73
CA ARG A 66 -4.61 -2.88 6.94
C ARG A 66 -4.53 -2.56 5.45
N LEU A 67 -5.60 -2.02 4.87
CA LEU A 67 -5.67 -1.82 3.42
C LEU A 67 -5.12 -0.46 2.99
N LEU A 68 -5.37 0.57 3.79
CA LEU A 68 -4.90 1.94 3.54
C LEU A 68 -3.79 2.38 4.50
N GLY A 69 -3.40 1.54 5.45
CA GLY A 69 -2.38 1.87 6.46
C GLY A 69 -1.02 2.23 5.85
N GLY A 70 -0.71 1.72 4.65
CA GLY A 70 0.52 2.04 3.92
C GLY A 70 0.68 3.53 3.56
N TYR A 71 -0.41 4.29 3.45
CA TYR A 71 -0.34 5.74 3.20
C TYR A 71 0.27 6.54 4.35
N ALA A 72 0.27 5.98 5.57
CA ALA A 72 0.88 6.61 6.73
C ALA A 72 2.34 6.17 6.96
N ILE A 73 2.90 5.34 6.06
CA ILE A 73 4.24 4.77 6.20
C ILE A 73 5.12 5.31 5.07
N GLU A 74 6.20 5.98 5.44
CA GLU A 74 7.27 6.34 4.50
C GLU A 74 7.99 5.07 4.03
N PRO A 75 8.07 4.78 2.72
CA PRO A 75 8.69 3.55 2.22
C PRO A 75 10.14 3.38 2.68
N ALA A 76 10.91 4.47 2.80
CA ALA A 76 12.28 4.45 3.30
C ALA A 76 12.37 3.91 4.74
N VAL A 77 11.40 4.23 5.59
CA VAL A 77 11.35 3.71 6.97
C VAL A 77 11.10 2.19 6.97
N ALA A 78 10.31 1.68 6.02
CA ALA A 78 10.05 0.26 5.89
C ALA A 78 11.27 -0.53 5.35
N LEU A 79 12.14 0.11 4.57
CA LEU A 79 13.39 -0.49 4.09
C LEU A 79 14.44 -0.64 5.19
N GLY A 80 14.43 0.24 6.19
CA GLY A 80 15.38 0.23 7.31
C GLY A 80 16.77 0.72 6.94
N GLU A 81 17.75 0.48 7.82
CA GLU A 81 19.14 0.84 7.58
C GLU A 81 19.86 -0.26 6.78
N GLY A 82 20.62 0.16 5.77
CA GLY A 82 21.52 -0.72 5.03
C GLY A 82 22.87 -0.89 5.73
N PHE A 83 23.69 -1.80 5.21
CA PHE A 83 25.09 -1.99 5.58
C PHE A 83 25.96 -2.10 4.33
N ALA A 84 27.25 -1.84 4.46
CA ALA A 84 28.19 -1.99 3.35
C ALA A 84 28.39 -3.49 3.03
N ASP A 85 28.25 -3.83 1.75
CA ASP A 85 28.47 -5.17 1.22
C ASP A 85 29.29 -5.02 -0.06
N ASP A 86 30.47 -5.64 -0.11
CA ASP A 86 31.43 -5.51 -1.22
C ASP A 86 31.08 -6.43 -2.42
N ARG A 87 29.91 -7.08 -2.37
CA ARG A 87 29.43 -7.99 -3.40
C ARG A 87 28.75 -7.23 -4.53
N ASP A 88 29.12 -7.58 -5.76
CA ASP A 88 28.55 -7.03 -7.00
C ASP A 88 27.64 -8.04 -7.74
N ASP A 89 27.39 -9.20 -7.13
CA ASP A 89 26.48 -10.23 -7.63
C ASP A 89 25.00 -9.91 -7.33
N MET A 90 24.11 -10.31 -8.25
CA MET A 90 22.67 -10.05 -8.17
C MET A 90 22.04 -10.65 -6.90
N VAL A 91 21.27 -9.83 -6.19
CA VAL A 91 20.47 -10.26 -5.05
C VAL A 91 19.02 -10.42 -5.49
N VAL A 92 18.42 -11.58 -5.20
CA VAL A 92 17.01 -11.83 -5.53
C VAL A 92 16.23 -12.25 -4.29
N VAL A 93 15.25 -11.42 -3.91
CA VAL A 93 14.23 -11.75 -2.91
C VAL A 93 12.97 -12.21 -3.64
N ARG A 94 12.55 -13.44 -3.39
CA ARG A 94 11.42 -14.07 -4.10
C ARG A 94 10.35 -14.52 -3.13
N GLY A 95 9.11 -14.58 -3.62
CA GLY A 95 8.01 -15.14 -2.85
C GLY A 95 7.40 -14.15 -1.86
N ILE A 96 7.57 -12.84 -2.09
CA ILE A 96 6.98 -11.82 -1.23
C ILE A 96 5.47 -11.84 -1.48
N ALA A 97 4.69 -12.26 -0.48
CA ALA A 97 3.24 -12.25 -0.59
C ALA A 97 2.73 -10.80 -0.63
N VAL A 98 1.96 -10.47 -1.66
CA VAL A 98 1.34 -9.14 -1.81
C VAL A 98 -0.17 -9.28 -1.74
N HIS A 99 -0.78 -8.43 -0.93
CA HIS A 99 -2.23 -8.31 -0.80
C HIS A 99 -2.61 -6.84 -0.91
N GLY A 100 -3.74 -6.55 -1.52
CA GLY A 100 -4.25 -5.19 -1.61
C GLY A 100 -5.70 -5.15 -2.06
N VAL A 101 -6.18 -3.96 -2.37
CA VAL A 101 -7.52 -3.74 -2.93
C VAL A 101 -7.40 -2.96 -4.23
N CYS A 102 -8.08 -3.42 -5.28
CA CYS A 102 -8.15 -2.70 -6.54
C CYS A 102 -9.03 -1.45 -6.37
N PRO A 103 -8.52 -0.23 -6.63
CA PRO A 103 -9.29 0.99 -6.39
C PRO A 103 -10.50 1.15 -7.30
N HIS A 104 -10.52 0.47 -8.46
CA HIS A 104 -11.62 0.58 -9.43
C HIS A 104 -12.87 -0.19 -9.00
N HIS A 105 -12.70 -1.30 -8.28
CA HIS A 105 -13.81 -2.20 -7.93
C HIS A 105 -13.93 -2.43 -6.42
N LEU A 106 -12.94 -1.99 -5.64
CA LEU A 106 -12.84 -2.17 -4.20
C LEU A 106 -12.84 -3.65 -3.76
N VAL A 107 -12.36 -4.54 -4.65
CA VAL A 107 -12.23 -5.99 -4.42
C VAL A 107 -10.77 -6.32 -4.08
N PRO A 108 -10.52 -7.27 -3.14
CA PRO A 108 -9.16 -7.69 -2.81
C PRO A 108 -8.46 -8.37 -3.98
N PHE A 109 -7.16 -8.11 -4.12
CA PHE A 109 -6.26 -8.90 -4.94
C PHE A 109 -5.14 -9.50 -4.08
N ARG A 110 -4.57 -10.59 -4.58
CA ARG A 110 -3.46 -11.31 -3.97
C ARG A 110 -2.48 -11.76 -5.05
N GLY A 111 -1.20 -11.72 -4.75
CA GLY A 111 -0.15 -12.04 -5.69
C GLY A 111 1.20 -12.28 -5.01
N VAL A 112 2.23 -12.40 -5.84
CA VAL A 112 3.60 -12.59 -5.42
C VAL A 112 4.48 -11.55 -6.09
N ALA A 113 5.30 -10.87 -5.32
CA ALA A 113 6.37 -10.02 -5.81
C ALA A 113 7.72 -10.72 -5.72
N HIS A 114 8.56 -10.42 -6.70
CA HIS A 114 9.97 -10.79 -6.74
C HIS A 114 10.74 -9.48 -6.95
N VAL A 115 11.76 -9.26 -6.13
CA VAL A 115 12.63 -8.08 -6.22
C VAL A 115 14.03 -8.58 -6.52
N ALA A 116 14.62 -8.06 -7.59
CA ALA A 116 16.01 -8.28 -7.95
C ALA A 116 16.70 -6.93 -8.03
N TYR A 117 17.86 -6.81 -7.39
CA TYR A 117 18.71 -5.63 -7.43
C TYR A 117 20.18 -6.04 -7.45
#